data_AF-A0A344TG67-F1
#
_entry.id   AF-A0A344TG67-F1
#
_cell.length_a   1.000
_cell.length_b   1.000
_cell.length_c   1.000
_cell.angle_alpha   90.00
_cell.angle_beta   90.00
_cell.angle_gamma   90.00
#
_symmetry.space_group_name_H-M   'P 1'
#
loop_
_entity.id
_entity.type
_entity.pdbx_description
1 polymer ?
#
loop_
_entity_poly.entity_id
_entity_poly.type
_entity_poly.pdbx_seq_one_letter_code
_entity_poly.pdbx_strand_id
1 'polypeptide(L)'
;MKILTKPENFAFTNHFNKSLLKSRIEMMNKSKSKWLGVGKYFLFVGMLWICAAFTKPYRAEIAAKIVGEVPELNVVFEKQNPPLTQLNDFVLEAPPKPVSSTKYVIYKENRLYWVVTPKVTFKDLAAIQQEFKKVGGVFFVKQMKYDPLGFYLTEISIQTSYLKGGGVGSTDDLKAVDKPIAAFGGWIDTKKHSLGISDNSHDPIFNSIAQEDKKEIEKWINDHAADYNKSKKEEKNREEDALLKDIRSNFYKNPLKAANGFTKFGQEALRYIYQTGARNRIYFVEEGALRVENLYTTSHFLIDNQPSTLQQAEQLKFDNIRTIGCSVVYTDSTRQSAQRTIAIITHNYSHENPH
;
A
#
# COMPACT_ATOMS: atom_id res chain seq x y z
N MET A 1 -9.66 -15.99 56.17
CA MET A 1 -9.66 -16.58 54.80
C MET A 1 -10.76 -17.63 54.74
N LYS A 2 -11.84 -17.40 54.00
CA LYS A 2 -12.90 -18.40 53.76
C LYS A 2 -12.89 -18.73 52.27
N ILE A 3 -12.65 -20.00 51.95
CA ILE A 3 -12.55 -20.53 50.59
C ILE A 3 -13.96 -20.87 50.11
N LEU A 4 -14.40 -20.25 49.02
CA LEU A 4 -15.67 -20.53 48.35
C LEU A 4 -15.44 -21.56 47.24
N THR A 5 -15.60 -22.84 47.56
CA THR A 5 -15.58 -23.97 46.62
C THR A 5 -16.98 -24.54 46.46
N LYS A 6 -17.79 -23.96 45.56
CA LYS A 6 -19.01 -24.60 45.02
C LYS A 6 -19.16 -24.27 43.53
N PRO A 7 -18.75 -25.18 42.62
CA PRO A 7 -18.79 -24.98 41.17
C PRO A 7 -20.20 -25.10 40.54
N GLU A 8 -21.23 -25.38 41.35
CA GLU A 8 -22.58 -25.71 40.87
C GLU A 8 -23.47 -24.48 40.61
N ASN A 9 -22.97 -23.26 40.90
CA ASN A 9 -23.70 -22.00 40.71
C ASN A 9 -23.33 -21.24 39.42
N PHE A 10 -22.51 -21.82 38.54
CA PHE A 10 -22.14 -21.22 37.24
C PHE A 10 -22.84 -21.95 36.09
N ALA A 11 -24.17 -22.06 36.16
CA ALA A 11 -24.97 -22.38 34.98
C ALA A 11 -25.04 -21.13 34.09
N PHE A 12 -24.09 -21.00 33.15
CA PHE A 12 -24.22 -20.04 32.04
C PHE A 12 -25.35 -20.51 31.13
N THR A 13 -26.59 -20.17 31.48
CA THR A 13 -27.72 -20.24 30.54
C THR A 13 -27.47 -19.18 29.48
N ASN A 14 -26.84 -19.62 28.40
CA ASN A 14 -26.57 -18.85 27.20
C ASN A 14 -27.93 -18.52 26.55
N HIS A 15 -28.57 -17.44 27.00
CA HIS A 15 -29.85 -16.97 26.49
C HIS A 15 -29.62 -16.26 25.14
N PHE A 16 -29.11 -17.00 24.15
CA PHE A 16 -29.03 -16.53 22.78
C PHE A 16 -30.47 -16.30 22.28
N ASN A 17 -30.82 -15.03 22.14
CA ASN A 17 -32.14 -14.59 21.74
C ASN A 17 -32.43 -15.11 20.32
N LYS A 18 -33.39 -16.03 20.18
CA LYS A 18 -33.78 -16.65 18.89
C LYS A 18 -34.11 -15.62 17.81
N SER A 19 -34.52 -14.41 18.19
CA SER A 19 -34.79 -13.31 17.26
C SER A 19 -33.55 -12.82 16.52
N LEU A 20 -32.37 -12.77 17.18
CA LEU A 20 -31.12 -12.34 16.56
C LEU A 20 -30.63 -13.35 15.52
N LEU A 21 -30.76 -14.64 15.81
CA LEU A 21 -30.41 -15.70 14.86
C LEU A 21 -31.30 -15.63 13.61
N LYS A 22 -32.61 -15.41 13.80
CA LYS A 22 -33.59 -15.28 12.71
C LYS A 22 -33.30 -14.06 11.84
N SER A 23 -33.03 -12.89 12.42
CA SER A 23 -32.65 -11.69 11.65
C SER A 23 -31.35 -11.86 10.86
N ARG A 24 -30.37 -12.60 11.40
CA ARG A 24 -29.10 -12.84 10.70
C ARG A 24 -29.27 -13.77 9.50
N ILE A 25 -30.06 -14.83 9.65
CA ILE A 25 -30.38 -15.76 8.55
C ILE A 25 -31.18 -15.02 7.47
N GLU A 26 -32.15 -14.17 7.85
CA GLU A 26 -32.95 -13.40 6.90
C GLU A 26 -32.11 -12.38 6.12
N MET A 27 -31.15 -11.70 6.77
CA MET A 27 -30.22 -10.79 6.08
C MET A 27 -29.26 -11.54 5.15
N MET A 28 -28.82 -12.75 5.50
CA MET A 28 -27.96 -13.56 4.64
C MET A 28 -28.73 -14.14 3.43
N ASN A 29 -30.04 -14.38 3.56
CA ASN A 29 -30.89 -14.88 2.48
C ASN A 29 -31.59 -13.80 1.65
N LYS A 30 -31.32 -12.50 1.88
CA LYS A 30 -31.74 -11.44 0.96
C LYS A 30 -30.95 -11.54 -0.35
N SER A 31 -31.50 -12.35 -1.25
CA SER A 31 -31.17 -12.40 -2.67
C SER A 31 -31.07 -10.97 -3.21
N LYS A 32 -29.85 -10.54 -3.53
CA LYS A 32 -29.62 -9.29 -4.26
C LYS A 32 -30.25 -9.46 -5.64
N SER A 33 -31.41 -8.85 -5.84
CA SER A 33 -32.18 -8.95 -7.08
C SER A 33 -31.30 -8.54 -8.28
N LYS A 34 -30.89 -9.53 -9.08
CA LYS A 34 -30.07 -9.35 -10.30
C LYS A 34 -30.79 -8.48 -11.35
N TRP A 35 -32.12 -8.35 -11.23
CA TRP A 35 -32.96 -7.63 -12.20
C TRP A 35 -32.75 -6.10 -12.16
N LEU A 36 -32.47 -5.53 -10.97
CA LEU A 36 -32.17 -4.11 -10.82
C LEU A 36 -30.80 -3.71 -11.40
N GLY A 37 -29.90 -4.66 -11.62
CA GLY A 37 -28.61 -4.42 -12.25
C GLY A 37 -28.74 -4.17 -13.76
N VAL A 38 -29.50 -5.02 -14.46
CA VAL A 38 -29.64 -4.98 -15.93
C VAL A 38 -30.33 -3.70 -16.41
N GLY A 39 -31.35 -3.22 -15.69
CA GLY A 39 -32.05 -1.98 -16.05
C GLY A 39 -31.15 -0.73 -16.04
N LYS A 40 -30.15 -0.68 -15.14
CA LYS A 40 -29.23 0.47 -15.06
C LYS A 40 -28.31 0.56 -16.27
N TYR A 41 -27.89 -0.56 -16.85
CA TYR A 41 -27.02 -0.57 -18.03
C TYR A 41 -27.77 -0.18 -19.31
N PHE A 42 -29.02 -0.63 -19.47
CA PHE A 42 -29.84 -0.23 -20.62
C PHE A 42 -30.12 1.28 -20.64
N LEU A 43 -30.40 1.87 -19.48
CA LEU A 43 -30.62 3.31 -19.35
C LEU A 43 -29.35 4.11 -19.72
N PHE A 44 -28.17 3.61 -19.33
CA PHE A 44 -26.89 4.23 -19.68
C PHE A 44 -26.58 4.17 -21.19
N VAL A 45 -26.83 3.02 -21.83
CA VAL A 45 -26.63 2.86 -23.29
C VAL A 45 -27.60 3.73 -24.08
N GLY A 46 -28.86 3.83 -23.64
CA GLY A 46 -29.84 4.74 -24.24
C GLY A 46 -29.42 6.21 -24.15
N MET A 47 -28.88 6.62 -23.00
CA MET A 47 -28.38 7.99 -22.81
C MET A 47 -27.18 8.31 -23.72
N LEU A 48 -26.25 7.37 -23.91
CA LEU A 48 -25.14 7.53 -24.86
C LEU A 48 -25.62 7.68 -26.31
N TRP A 49 -26.65 6.92 -26.71
CA TRP A 49 -27.23 6.99 -28.06
C TRP A 49 -27.91 8.34 -28.32
N ILE A 50 -28.63 8.86 -27.31
CA ILE A 50 -29.25 10.20 -27.37
C ILE A 50 -28.15 11.27 -27.53
N CYS A 51 -27.09 11.22 -26.71
CA CYS A 51 -25.96 12.15 -26.85
C CYS A 51 -25.31 12.08 -28.25
N ALA A 52 -25.13 10.88 -28.80
CA ALA A 52 -24.60 10.70 -30.15
C ALA A 52 -25.51 11.31 -31.24
N ALA A 53 -26.83 11.12 -31.13
CA ALA A 53 -27.81 11.65 -32.08
C ALA A 53 -27.81 13.20 -32.13
N PHE A 54 -27.65 13.87 -30.97
CA PHE A 54 -27.61 15.33 -30.90
C PHE A 54 -26.27 15.95 -31.37
N THR A 55 -25.17 15.18 -31.38
CA THR A 55 -23.89 15.71 -31.90
C THR A 55 -23.80 15.77 -33.42
N LYS A 56 -24.60 14.98 -34.15
CA LYS A 56 -24.59 14.94 -35.62
C LYS A 56 -25.00 16.27 -36.29
N PRO A 57 -26.15 16.89 -35.94
CA PRO A 57 -26.52 18.18 -36.53
C PRO A 57 -25.60 19.31 -36.10
N TYR A 58 -25.13 19.30 -34.83
CA TYR A 58 -24.25 20.34 -34.29
C TYR A 58 -22.87 20.38 -34.96
N ARG A 59 -22.36 19.24 -35.45
CA ARG A 59 -21.11 19.18 -36.22
C ARG A 59 -21.22 19.88 -37.58
N ALA A 60 -22.36 19.77 -38.25
CA ALA A 60 -22.56 20.41 -39.55
C ALA A 60 -22.65 21.94 -39.41
N GLU A 61 -23.36 22.42 -38.39
CA GLU A 61 -23.46 23.86 -38.10
C GLU A 61 -22.11 24.46 -37.67
N ILE A 62 -21.37 23.78 -36.79
CA ILE A 62 -20.03 24.22 -36.39
C ILE A 62 -19.07 24.19 -37.58
N ALA A 63 -19.08 23.15 -38.42
CA ALA A 63 -18.24 23.09 -39.60
C ALA A 63 -18.54 24.24 -40.58
N ALA A 64 -19.83 24.54 -40.81
CA ALA A 64 -20.23 25.69 -41.64
C ALA A 64 -19.79 27.03 -41.04
N LYS A 65 -19.88 27.19 -39.71
CA LYS A 65 -19.47 28.42 -39.02
C LYS A 65 -17.95 28.60 -39.02
N ILE A 66 -17.18 27.54 -38.84
CA ILE A 66 -15.71 27.55 -38.90
C ILE A 66 -15.22 27.87 -40.32
N VAL A 67 -15.86 27.30 -41.35
CA VAL A 67 -15.55 27.60 -42.76
C VAL A 67 -15.85 29.07 -43.10
N GLY A 68 -16.88 29.66 -42.49
CA GLY A 68 -17.20 31.08 -42.64
C GLY A 68 -16.19 32.02 -41.96
N GLU A 69 -15.69 31.66 -40.77
CA GLU A 69 -14.74 32.49 -40.01
C GLU A 69 -13.29 32.37 -40.53
N VAL A 70 -12.93 31.25 -41.18
CA VAL A 70 -11.58 31.01 -41.68
C VAL A 70 -11.63 30.40 -43.09
N PRO A 71 -11.66 31.23 -44.15
CA PRO A 71 -11.83 30.77 -45.53
C PRO A 71 -10.66 29.90 -46.06
N GLU A 72 -9.50 29.93 -45.41
CA GLU A 72 -8.34 29.09 -45.75
C GLU A 72 -8.56 27.59 -45.47
N LEU A 73 -9.53 27.24 -44.61
CA LEU A 73 -9.87 25.85 -44.28
C LEU A 73 -10.68 25.13 -45.37
N ASN A 74 -11.25 25.85 -46.36
CA ASN A 74 -11.92 25.23 -47.50
C ASN A 74 -10.99 24.30 -48.29
N VAL A 75 -9.71 24.65 -48.38
CA VAL A 75 -8.68 23.88 -49.09
C VAL A 75 -8.38 22.54 -48.40
N VAL A 76 -8.63 22.44 -47.08
CA VAL A 76 -8.42 21.20 -46.30
C VAL A 76 -9.61 20.25 -46.44
N PHE A 77 -10.83 20.78 -46.57
CA PHE A 77 -12.04 19.97 -46.74
C PHE A 77 -12.29 19.50 -48.17
N GLU A 78 -11.75 20.20 -49.18
CA GLU A 78 -11.87 19.82 -50.61
C GLU A 78 -10.92 18.69 -51.05
N LYS A 79 -9.94 18.28 -50.24
CA LYS A 79 -9.03 17.18 -50.58
C LYS A 79 -9.71 15.81 -50.40
N GLN A 80 -10.72 15.53 -51.23
CA GLN A 80 -11.22 14.18 -51.46
C GLN A 80 -10.51 13.55 -52.67
N ASN A 81 -9.90 12.39 -52.37
CA ASN A 81 -9.46 11.32 -53.26
C ASN A 81 -8.30 11.64 -54.22
N PRO A 82 -7.03 11.44 -53.78
CA PRO A 82 -5.98 11.15 -54.75
C PRO A 82 -6.33 9.86 -55.52
N PRO A 83 -6.03 9.77 -56.82
CA PRO A 83 -6.25 8.56 -57.61
C PRO A 83 -5.45 7.40 -56.99
N LEU A 84 -6.07 6.22 -56.91
CA LEU A 84 -5.43 5.00 -56.42
C LEU A 84 -4.16 4.73 -57.24
N THR A 85 -3.01 5.03 -56.64
CA THR A 85 -1.73 4.55 -57.11
C THR A 85 -1.71 3.03 -56.97
N GLN A 86 -1.52 2.32 -58.08
CA GLN A 86 -1.31 0.88 -58.07
C GLN A 86 -0.06 0.54 -57.24
N LEU A 87 -0.27 -0.15 -56.11
CA LEU A 87 0.78 -0.68 -55.24
C LEU A 87 1.43 -1.90 -55.91
N ASN A 88 2.52 -1.69 -56.64
CA ASN A 88 3.35 -2.77 -57.21
C ASN A 88 4.65 -3.03 -56.42
N ASP A 89 4.75 -2.57 -55.17
CA ASP A 89 5.93 -2.79 -54.33
C ASP A 89 5.57 -3.55 -53.05
N PHE A 90 5.17 -4.82 -53.18
CA PHE A 90 5.19 -5.75 -52.04
C PHE A 90 6.52 -6.50 -52.02
N VAL A 91 7.61 -5.77 -51.76
CA VAL A 91 8.73 -6.38 -51.05
C VAL A 91 8.26 -6.51 -49.61
N LEU A 92 8.01 -7.74 -49.17
CA LEU A 92 7.70 -8.03 -47.77
C LEU A 92 8.96 -7.72 -46.95
N GLU A 93 9.15 -6.46 -46.58
CA GLU A 93 10.19 -6.09 -45.63
C GLU A 93 9.94 -6.88 -44.36
N ALA A 94 10.98 -7.55 -43.87
CA ALA A 94 10.91 -8.30 -42.62
C ALA A 94 10.30 -7.39 -41.53
N PRO A 95 9.39 -7.90 -40.69
CA PRO A 95 8.68 -7.05 -39.74
C PRO A 95 9.68 -6.22 -38.94
N PRO A 96 9.49 -4.89 -38.83
CA PRO A 96 10.43 -4.02 -38.15
C PRO A 96 10.67 -4.56 -36.74
N LYS A 97 11.95 -4.67 -36.35
CA LYS A 97 12.32 -5.14 -35.01
C LYS A 97 11.55 -4.28 -34.00
N PRO A 98 10.78 -4.87 -33.07
CA PRO A 98 9.97 -4.10 -32.14
C PRO A 98 10.90 -3.20 -31.30
N VAL A 99 10.74 -1.89 -31.43
CA VAL A 99 11.44 -0.90 -30.62
C VAL A 99 10.64 -0.70 -29.34
N SER A 100 11.28 -0.89 -28.19
CA SER A 100 10.66 -0.70 -26.88
C SER A 100 10.35 0.77 -26.62
N SER A 101 9.23 1.03 -25.96
CA SER A 101 8.85 2.36 -25.47
C SER A 101 9.61 2.81 -24.21
N THR A 102 10.42 1.94 -23.61
CA THR A 102 11.18 2.21 -22.38
C THR A 102 12.60 1.64 -22.47
N LYS A 103 13.56 2.32 -21.82
CA LYS A 103 14.94 1.84 -21.69
C LYS A 103 15.06 0.53 -20.90
N TYR A 104 14.03 0.19 -20.11
CA TYR A 104 14.01 -0.98 -19.24
C TYR A 104 13.58 -2.28 -19.93
N VAL A 105 13.29 -2.25 -21.23
CA VAL A 105 12.91 -3.43 -22.03
C VAL A 105 13.66 -3.43 -23.35
N ILE A 106 14.15 -4.60 -23.76
CA ILE A 106 14.79 -4.81 -25.05
C ILE A 106 14.25 -6.08 -25.71
N TYR A 107 14.24 -6.10 -27.04
CA TYR A 107 13.88 -7.27 -27.83
C TYR A 107 15.13 -7.84 -28.51
N LYS A 108 15.44 -9.10 -28.25
CA LYS A 108 16.61 -9.79 -28.81
C LYS A 108 16.30 -11.27 -29.02
N GLU A 109 16.60 -11.80 -30.20
CA GLU A 109 16.55 -13.24 -30.50
C GLU A 109 15.21 -13.92 -30.14
N ASN A 110 14.07 -13.27 -30.46
CA ASN A 110 12.72 -13.71 -30.09
C ASN A 110 12.42 -13.72 -28.58
N ARG A 111 13.18 -12.98 -27.79
CA ARG A 111 12.93 -12.78 -26.36
C ARG A 111 12.76 -11.30 -26.07
N LEU A 112 11.84 -11.03 -25.15
CA LEU A 112 11.74 -9.73 -24.49
C LEU A 112 12.49 -9.86 -23.17
N TYR A 113 13.56 -9.10 -23.02
CA TYR A 113 14.29 -8.97 -21.77
C TYR A 113 13.87 -7.69 -21.07
N TRP A 114 13.83 -7.70 -19.75
CA TRP A 114 13.44 -6.57 -18.94
C TRP A 114 14.29 -6.47 -17.70
N VAL A 115 14.38 -5.27 -17.13
CA VAL A 115 15.03 -5.01 -15.84
C VAL A 115 14.15 -4.07 -15.02
N VAL A 116 14.14 -4.29 -13.72
CA VAL A 116 13.60 -3.36 -12.73
C VAL A 116 14.77 -2.86 -11.90
N THR A 117 15.00 -1.56 -11.94
CA THR A 117 16.00 -0.88 -11.10
C THR A 117 15.28 -0.15 -9.96
N PRO A 118 15.99 0.22 -8.88
CA PRO A 118 15.38 1.03 -7.83
C PRO A 118 14.86 2.41 -8.29
N LYS A 119 15.23 2.90 -9.48
CA LYS A 119 14.76 4.20 -10.00
C LYS A 119 13.49 4.08 -10.86
N VAL A 120 13.03 2.87 -11.15
CA VAL A 120 11.88 2.64 -12.01
C VAL A 120 10.64 3.36 -11.47
N THR A 121 10.01 4.16 -12.33
CA THR A 121 8.78 4.88 -11.99
C THR A 121 7.54 4.05 -12.30
N PHE A 122 6.39 4.47 -11.79
CA PHE A 122 5.10 3.87 -12.17
C PHE A 122 4.86 3.94 -13.70
N LYS A 123 5.30 5.03 -14.35
CA LYS A 123 5.21 5.18 -15.81
C LYS A 123 6.05 4.13 -16.54
N ASP A 124 7.24 3.84 -16.03
CA ASP A 124 8.12 2.82 -16.59
C ASP A 124 7.54 1.42 -16.42
N LEU A 125 6.98 1.10 -15.25
CA LEU A 125 6.26 -0.15 -15.01
C LEU A 125 5.08 -0.32 -15.97
N ALA A 126 4.30 0.74 -16.17
CA ALA A 126 3.19 0.71 -17.13
C ALA A 126 3.68 0.49 -18.58
N ALA A 127 4.82 1.06 -18.96
CA ALA A 127 5.45 0.79 -20.26
C ALA A 127 5.89 -0.67 -20.37
N ILE A 128 6.55 -1.23 -19.35
CA ILE A 128 6.92 -2.67 -19.31
C ILE A 128 5.67 -3.55 -19.47
N GLN A 129 4.57 -3.22 -18.78
CA GLN A 129 3.30 -3.95 -18.92
C GLN A 129 2.75 -3.92 -20.35
N GLN A 130 2.84 -2.79 -21.03
CA GLN A 130 2.43 -2.67 -22.43
C GLN A 130 3.30 -3.52 -23.34
N GLU A 131 4.62 -3.54 -23.13
CA GLU A 131 5.53 -4.41 -23.89
C GLU A 131 5.21 -5.89 -23.68
N PHE A 132 4.92 -6.32 -22.45
CA PHE A 132 4.48 -7.70 -22.18
C PHE A 132 3.19 -8.07 -22.91
N LYS A 133 2.22 -7.15 -22.96
CA LYS A 133 0.95 -7.40 -23.69
C LYS A 133 1.16 -7.64 -25.18
N LYS A 134 2.14 -6.95 -25.82
CA LYS A 134 2.45 -7.13 -27.24
C LYS A 134 2.89 -8.55 -27.57
N VAL A 135 3.52 -9.24 -26.61
CA VAL A 135 4.00 -10.62 -26.77
C VAL A 135 3.06 -11.67 -26.16
N GLY A 136 1.82 -11.29 -25.82
CA GLY A 136 0.87 -12.20 -25.20
C GLY A 136 1.18 -12.55 -23.74
N GLY A 137 2.05 -11.77 -23.09
CA GLY A 137 2.43 -11.88 -21.69
C GLY A 137 1.65 -10.94 -20.77
N VAL A 138 1.81 -11.17 -19.47
CA VAL A 138 1.29 -10.35 -18.38
C VAL A 138 2.46 -10.03 -17.45
N PHE A 139 2.61 -8.75 -17.13
CA PHE A 139 3.50 -8.25 -16.10
C PHE A 139 2.64 -7.61 -15.01
N PHE A 140 2.62 -8.19 -13.81
CA PHE A 140 1.76 -7.76 -12.73
C PHE A 140 2.61 -7.33 -11.54
N VAL A 141 2.41 -6.09 -11.08
CA VAL A 141 3.06 -5.56 -9.88
C VAL A 141 2.10 -5.79 -8.71
N LYS A 142 2.44 -6.70 -7.81
CA LYS A 142 1.64 -7.06 -6.63
C LYS A 142 1.72 -5.96 -5.57
N GLN A 143 2.94 -5.51 -5.31
CA GLN A 143 3.27 -4.53 -4.27
C GLN A 143 4.44 -3.69 -4.73
N MET A 144 4.45 -2.42 -4.31
CA MET A 144 5.58 -1.52 -4.48
C MET A 144 5.57 -0.48 -3.35
N LYS A 145 6.75 -0.17 -2.80
CA LYS A 145 6.97 0.90 -1.85
C LYS A 145 8.16 1.73 -2.30
N TYR A 146 8.00 3.05 -2.27
CA TYR A 146 9.11 3.99 -2.44
C TYR A 146 9.69 4.35 -1.08
N ASP A 147 10.87 4.95 -1.08
CA ASP A 147 11.43 5.60 0.09
C ASP A 147 10.53 6.78 0.55
N PRO A 148 10.74 7.32 1.77
CA PRO A 148 9.88 8.36 2.33
C PRO A 148 9.73 9.61 1.46
N LEU A 149 10.70 9.88 0.59
CA LEU A 149 10.72 11.03 -0.33
C LEU A 149 10.31 10.68 -1.77
N GLY A 150 10.00 9.41 -2.05
CA GLY A 150 9.47 8.99 -3.36
C GLY A 150 10.51 8.94 -4.49
N PHE A 151 11.80 8.94 -4.17
CA PHE A 151 12.89 8.99 -5.13
C PHE A 151 13.33 7.60 -5.64
N TYR A 152 13.27 6.57 -4.81
CA TYR A 152 13.67 5.21 -5.17
C TYR A 152 12.80 4.12 -4.51
N LEU A 153 12.77 2.94 -5.12
CA LEU A 153 12.04 1.78 -4.62
C LEU A 153 12.78 1.11 -3.45
N THR A 154 12.05 0.91 -2.36
CA THR A 154 12.49 0.15 -1.18
C THR A 154 11.88 -1.25 -1.15
N GLU A 155 10.76 -1.44 -1.84
CA GLU A 155 10.08 -2.72 -1.93
C GLU A 155 9.37 -2.87 -3.27
N ILE A 156 9.44 -4.06 -3.86
CA ILE A 156 8.61 -4.41 -5.01
C ILE A 156 8.38 -5.92 -5.09
N SER A 157 7.18 -6.32 -5.50
CA SER A 157 6.81 -7.72 -5.72
C SER A 157 6.12 -7.84 -7.08
N ILE A 158 6.65 -8.70 -7.95
CA ILE A 158 6.24 -8.81 -9.35
C ILE A 158 5.92 -10.25 -9.71
N GLN A 159 4.93 -10.41 -10.58
CA GLN A 159 4.60 -11.67 -11.21
C GLN A 159 4.53 -11.50 -12.73
N THR A 160 5.20 -12.38 -13.45
CA THR A 160 5.15 -12.48 -14.90
C THR A 160 4.51 -13.81 -15.31
N SER A 161 3.70 -13.78 -16.36
CA SER A 161 3.03 -14.97 -16.89
C SER A 161 2.63 -14.76 -18.34
N TYR A 162 2.15 -15.81 -19.00
CA TYR A 162 1.50 -15.71 -20.31
C TYR A 162 -0.02 -15.61 -20.15
N LEU A 163 -0.69 -14.95 -21.10
CA LEU A 163 -2.15 -14.85 -21.12
C LEU A 163 -2.84 -16.21 -21.37
N LYS A 164 -2.19 -17.12 -22.09
CA LYS A 164 -2.72 -18.43 -22.47
C LYS A 164 -1.64 -19.50 -22.37
N GLY A 165 -1.77 -20.42 -21.42
CA GLY A 165 -0.78 -21.50 -21.17
C GLY A 165 0.58 -20.97 -20.71
N GLY A 166 1.59 -21.84 -20.56
CA GLY A 166 2.96 -21.43 -20.24
C GLY A 166 3.29 -21.29 -18.75
N GLY A 167 4.55 -20.92 -18.47
CA GLY A 167 5.07 -20.77 -17.11
C GLY A 167 4.61 -19.50 -16.40
N VAL A 168 4.75 -19.48 -15.07
CA VAL A 168 4.57 -18.31 -14.20
C VAL A 168 5.87 -18.08 -13.45
N GLY A 169 6.33 -16.84 -13.42
CA GLY A 169 7.50 -16.41 -12.66
C GLY A 169 7.05 -15.35 -11.67
N SER A 170 7.52 -15.44 -10.43
CA SER A 170 7.30 -14.38 -9.45
C SER A 170 8.59 -14.12 -8.70
N THR A 171 8.78 -12.86 -8.32
CA THR A 171 9.70 -12.57 -7.23
C THR A 171 9.00 -12.87 -5.92
N ASP A 172 9.79 -13.21 -4.90
CA ASP A 172 9.35 -13.01 -3.53
C ASP A 172 9.23 -11.50 -3.24
N ASP A 173 8.82 -11.15 -2.02
CA ASP A 173 8.80 -9.77 -1.55
C ASP A 173 10.24 -9.23 -1.45
N LEU A 174 10.75 -8.66 -2.54
CA LEU A 174 12.04 -7.98 -2.57
C LEU A 174 11.94 -6.71 -1.72
N LYS A 175 12.35 -6.84 -0.46
CA LYS A 175 12.33 -5.79 0.56
C LYS A 175 13.76 -5.38 0.90
N ALA A 176 14.04 -4.08 0.77
CA ALA A 176 15.29 -3.48 1.20
C ALA A 176 15.01 -2.47 2.32
N VAL A 177 15.47 -2.80 3.54
CA VAL A 177 15.32 -1.92 4.70
C VAL A 177 16.33 -0.77 4.58
N ASP A 178 15.82 0.46 4.54
CA ASP A 178 16.62 1.69 4.59
C ASP A 178 17.64 1.86 3.46
N LYS A 179 17.45 1.16 2.36
CA LYS A 179 18.31 1.23 1.17
C LYS A 179 17.51 0.90 -0.09
N PRO A 180 17.99 1.28 -1.28
CA PRO A 180 17.36 0.92 -2.53
C PRO A 180 17.37 -0.60 -2.74
N ILE A 181 16.33 -1.14 -3.41
CA ILE A 181 16.32 -2.53 -3.85
C ILE A 181 17.49 -2.80 -4.81
N ALA A 182 17.98 -4.05 -4.83
CA ALA A 182 18.86 -4.47 -5.90
C ALA A 182 18.09 -4.46 -7.23
N ALA A 183 18.77 -4.07 -8.32
CA ALA A 183 18.18 -4.24 -9.64
C ALA A 183 18.07 -5.74 -9.94
N PHE A 184 16.96 -6.15 -10.55
CA PHE A 184 16.72 -7.53 -10.96
C PHE A 184 16.01 -7.52 -12.31
N GLY A 185 15.95 -8.66 -12.98
CA GLY A 185 15.36 -8.69 -14.31
C GLY A 185 14.86 -10.06 -14.70
N GLY A 186 14.55 -10.19 -15.97
CA GLY A 186 14.05 -11.44 -16.50
C GLY A 186 13.88 -11.40 -17.99
N TRP A 187 13.28 -12.46 -18.50
CA TRP A 187 12.99 -12.60 -19.92
C TRP A 187 11.71 -13.40 -20.14
N ILE A 188 11.10 -13.17 -21.30
CA ILE A 188 9.96 -13.93 -21.80
C ILE A 188 10.20 -14.28 -23.27
N ASP A 189 10.09 -15.57 -23.60
CA ASP A 189 10.32 -16.09 -24.95
C ASP A 189 9.05 -16.03 -25.79
N THR A 190 9.07 -15.23 -26.86
CA THR A 190 7.91 -14.98 -27.70
C THR A 190 7.43 -16.22 -28.48
N LYS A 191 8.23 -17.29 -28.54
CA LYS A 191 7.90 -18.51 -29.32
C LYS A 191 7.77 -19.76 -28.45
N LYS A 192 8.62 -19.93 -27.43
CA LYS A 192 8.75 -21.17 -26.66
C LYS A 192 7.89 -21.22 -25.39
N HIS A 193 7.03 -20.22 -25.15
CA HIS A 193 6.16 -20.11 -23.96
C HIS A 193 6.91 -20.29 -22.63
N SER A 194 8.19 -19.93 -22.60
CA SER A 194 9.06 -20.00 -21.44
C SER A 194 9.40 -18.61 -20.94
N LEU A 195 9.59 -18.46 -19.64
CA LEU A 195 9.99 -17.20 -19.02
C LEU A 195 10.94 -17.48 -17.87
N GLY A 196 11.67 -16.46 -17.44
CA GLY A 196 12.54 -16.54 -16.28
C GLY A 196 12.64 -15.18 -15.59
N ILE A 197 12.78 -15.23 -14.27
CA ILE A 197 13.16 -14.08 -13.43
C ILE A 197 14.49 -14.43 -12.77
N SER A 198 15.39 -13.46 -12.69
CA SER A 198 16.71 -13.64 -12.09
C SER A 198 17.18 -12.36 -11.41
N ASP A 199 18.07 -12.52 -10.44
CA ASP A 199 18.65 -11.42 -9.66
C ASP A 199 19.44 -10.45 -10.54
N ASN A 200 19.86 -10.87 -11.74
CA ASN A 200 20.47 -10.01 -12.75
C ASN A 200 19.72 -10.15 -14.07
N SER A 201 19.54 -9.07 -14.82
CA SER A 201 19.07 -9.21 -16.20
C SER A 201 20.14 -9.89 -17.05
N HIS A 202 19.73 -10.84 -17.90
CA HIS A 202 20.64 -11.65 -18.69
C HIS A 202 21.33 -10.87 -19.83
N ASP A 203 20.90 -9.64 -20.12
CA ASP A 203 21.53 -8.81 -21.16
C ASP A 203 22.48 -7.76 -20.54
N PRO A 204 23.75 -7.70 -20.98
CA PRO A 204 24.75 -6.76 -20.50
C PRO A 204 24.33 -5.28 -20.57
N ILE A 205 23.44 -4.90 -21.49
CA ILE A 205 22.98 -3.52 -21.62
C ILE A 205 22.25 -3.02 -20.37
N PHE A 206 21.64 -3.93 -19.61
CA PHE A 206 20.96 -3.55 -18.37
C PHE A 206 21.93 -3.32 -17.22
N ASN A 207 23.15 -3.84 -17.30
CA ASN A 207 24.16 -3.55 -16.29
C ASN A 207 24.55 -2.06 -16.32
N SER A 208 24.69 -1.45 -17.49
CA SER A 208 24.96 -0.01 -17.57
C SER A 208 23.80 0.81 -17.04
N ILE A 209 22.56 0.47 -17.42
CA ILE A 209 21.35 1.16 -16.94
C ILE A 209 21.22 1.06 -15.41
N ALA A 210 21.40 -0.13 -14.84
CA ALA A 210 21.33 -0.35 -13.40
C ALA A 210 22.44 0.41 -12.65
N GLN A 211 23.64 0.48 -13.21
CA GLN A 211 24.76 1.23 -12.61
C GLN A 211 24.55 2.75 -12.69
N GLU A 212 24.02 3.28 -13.79
CA GLU A 212 23.67 4.69 -13.93
C GLU A 212 22.59 5.10 -12.92
N ASP A 213 21.48 4.33 -12.88
CA ASP A 213 20.38 4.59 -11.96
C ASP A 213 20.87 4.50 -10.49
N LYS A 214 21.74 3.53 -10.17
CA LYS A 214 22.34 3.39 -8.83
C LYS A 214 23.20 4.60 -8.46
N LYS A 215 24.10 5.05 -9.34
CA LYS A 215 24.95 6.22 -9.08
C LYS A 215 24.12 7.49 -8.83
N GLU A 216 23.04 7.66 -9.58
CA GLU A 216 22.15 8.80 -9.42
C GLU A 216 21.45 8.77 -8.04
N ILE A 217 21.00 7.59 -7.60
CA ILE A 217 20.40 7.40 -6.28
C ILE A 217 21.41 7.64 -5.16
N GLU A 218 22.62 7.08 -5.26
CA GLU A 218 23.67 7.28 -4.24
C GLU A 218 24.04 8.76 -4.11
N LYS A 219 24.20 9.46 -5.24
CA LYS A 219 24.42 10.91 -5.25
C LYS A 219 23.27 11.64 -4.57
N TRP A 220 22.03 11.33 -4.94
CA TRP A 220 20.86 12.01 -4.39
C TRP A 220 20.70 11.77 -2.88
N ILE A 221 20.93 10.55 -2.39
CA ILE A 221 20.89 10.22 -0.95
C ILE A 221 21.92 11.05 -0.18
N ASN A 222 23.13 11.19 -0.72
CA ASN A 222 24.18 12.00 -0.10
C ASN A 222 23.80 13.50 -0.08
N ASP A 223 23.27 14.01 -1.19
CA ASP A 223 22.88 15.42 -1.34
C ASP A 223 21.67 15.78 -0.43
N HIS A 224 20.79 14.81 -0.11
CA HIS A 224 19.53 15.03 0.63
C HIS A 224 19.48 14.30 1.97
N ALA A 225 20.63 13.91 2.54
CA ALA A 225 20.69 13.06 3.73
C ALA A 225 19.90 13.64 4.94
N ALA A 226 19.92 14.95 5.13
CA ALA A 226 19.19 15.61 6.22
C ALA A 226 17.66 15.50 6.05
N ASP A 227 17.15 15.81 4.86
CA ASP A 227 15.72 15.74 4.53
C ASP A 227 15.22 14.30 4.53
N TYR A 228 16.04 13.38 4.06
CA TYR A 228 15.76 11.95 4.10
C TYR A 228 15.61 11.45 5.55
N ASN A 229 16.56 11.77 6.42
CA ASN A 229 16.50 11.39 7.83
C ASN A 229 15.31 12.04 8.56
N LYS A 230 14.98 13.29 8.24
CA LYS A 230 13.79 13.97 8.75
C LYS A 230 12.51 13.26 8.32
N SER A 231 12.35 12.99 7.03
CA SER A 231 11.17 12.33 6.47
C SER A 231 10.98 10.92 7.03
N LYS A 232 12.08 10.19 7.20
CA LYS A 232 12.09 8.88 7.86
C LYS A 232 11.64 8.96 9.32
N LYS A 233 12.06 9.99 10.06
CA LYS A 233 11.58 10.24 11.43
C LYS A 233 10.09 10.58 11.43
N GLU A 234 9.60 11.34 10.45
CA GLU A 234 8.20 11.72 10.33
C GLU A 234 7.28 10.56 9.93
N GLU A 235 7.69 9.68 9.00
CA GLU A 235 6.95 8.45 8.66
C GLU A 235 6.83 7.56 9.90
N LYS A 236 7.95 7.35 10.59
CA LYS A 236 8.01 6.65 11.88
C LYS A 236 7.04 7.25 12.90
N ASN A 237 7.03 8.57 13.08
CA ASN A 237 6.10 9.23 14.00
C ASN A 237 4.63 9.06 13.57
N ARG A 238 4.34 9.07 12.26
CA ARG A 238 2.99 8.85 11.72
C ARG A 238 2.50 7.43 12.00
N GLU A 239 3.35 6.42 11.85
CA GLU A 239 3.02 5.03 12.20
C GLU A 239 2.72 4.90 13.70
N GLU A 240 3.55 5.48 14.57
CA GLU A 240 3.30 5.50 16.01
C GLU A 240 1.98 6.17 16.37
N ASP A 241 1.70 7.33 15.75
CA ASP A 241 0.48 8.06 15.99
C ASP A 241 -0.74 7.30 15.46
N ALA A 242 -0.59 6.50 14.40
CA ALA A 242 -1.62 5.58 13.93
C ALA A 242 -1.91 4.46 14.94
N LEU A 243 -0.87 3.87 15.54
CA LEU A 243 -1.02 2.84 16.57
C LEU A 243 -1.66 3.36 17.86
N LEU A 244 -1.34 4.60 18.26
CA LEU A 244 -1.96 5.23 19.42
C LEU A 244 -3.31 5.90 19.10
N LYS A 245 -3.71 5.96 17.82
CA LYS A 245 -4.86 6.73 17.36
C LYS A 245 -6.13 6.32 18.06
N ASP A 246 -6.38 5.02 18.18
CA ASP A 246 -7.62 4.50 18.76
C ASP A 246 -7.71 4.83 20.24
N ILE A 247 -6.63 4.63 21.00
CA ILE A 247 -6.55 4.96 22.42
C ILE A 247 -6.74 6.46 22.63
N ARG A 248 -6.02 7.27 21.83
CA ARG A 248 -6.11 8.73 21.88
C ARG A 248 -7.53 9.19 21.55
N SER A 249 -8.13 8.66 20.49
CA SER A 249 -9.49 9.00 20.06
C SER A 249 -10.52 8.63 21.12
N ASN A 250 -10.43 7.41 21.66
CA ASN A 250 -11.32 6.91 22.71
C ASN A 250 -11.21 7.76 23.98
N PHE A 251 -9.99 8.13 24.39
CA PHE A 251 -9.78 9.03 25.52
C PHE A 251 -10.41 10.41 25.31
N TYR A 252 -10.16 11.08 24.18
CA TYR A 252 -10.67 12.44 23.97
C TYR A 252 -12.18 12.52 23.78
N LYS A 253 -12.79 11.49 23.19
CA LYS A 253 -14.24 11.34 23.04
C LYS A 253 -14.94 11.03 24.36
N ASN A 254 -14.24 10.52 25.36
CA ASN A 254 -14.86 10.14 26.62
C ASN A 254 -15.24 11.40 27.45
N PRO A 255 -16.51 11.54 27.88
CA PRO A 255 -16.94 12.66 28.72
C PRO A 255 -16.32 12.61 30.14
N LEU A 256 -15.87 11.43 30.58
CA LEU A 256 -15.26 11.17 31.88
C LEU A 256 -13.72 11.13 31.81
N LYS A 257 -13.09 11.69 30.78
CA LYS A 257 -11.63 11.77 30.70
C LYS A 257 -11.05 12.57 31.86
N ALA A 258 -9.93 12.10 32.42
CA ALA A 258 -9.21 12.87 33.41
C ALA A 258 -8.50 14.07 32.75
N ALA A 259 -8.43 15.21 33.45
CA ALA A 259 -7.61 16.33 33.01
C ALA A 259 -6.14 15.87 32.96
N ASN A 260 -5.45 16.07 31.83
CA ASN A 260 -4.11 15.52 31.57
C ASN A 260 -4.01 13.98 31.74
N GLY A 261 -5.14 13.29 31.58
CA GLY A 261 -5.24 11.85 31.72
C GLY A 261 -4.55 11.07 30.60
N PHE A 262 -4.15 11.71 29.51
CA PHE A 262 -3.38 11.10 28.43
C PHE A 262 -1.95 11.64 28.43
N THR A 263 -0.96 10.75 28.39
CA THR A 263 0.45 11.10 28.32
C THR A 263 1.18 10.15 27.38
N LYS A 264 1.95 10.70 26.45
CA LYS A 264 2.81 9.95 25.52
C LYS A 264 4.26 10.11 25.97
N PHE A 265 4.93 9.02 26.24
CA PHE A 265 6.37 8.93 26.46
C PHE A 265 7.03 8.44 25.18
N GLY A 266 7.52 9.38 24.37
CA GLY A 266 8.36 9.06 23.21
C GLY A 266 9.79 8.70 23.63
N GLN A 267 10.63 8.32 22.67
CA GLN A 267 12.01 7.89 22.89
C GLN A 267 12.84 8.82 23.79
N GLU A 268 12.79 10.14 23.57
CA GLU A 268 13.57 11.10 24.37
C GLU A 268 13.12 11.12 25.83
N ALA A 269 11.81 11.07 26.07
CA ALA A 269 11.25 11.00 27.43
C ALA A 269 11.57 9.66 28.11
N LEU A 270 11.47 8.54 27.38
CA LEU A 270 11.83 7.22 27.89
C LEU A 270 13.32 7.14 28.24
N ARG A 271 14.20 7.71 27.39
CA ARG A 271 15.64 7.79 27.66
C ARG A 271 15.93 8.62 28.90
N TYR A 272 15.27 9.77 29.04
CA TYR A 272 15.39 10.59 30.25
C TYR A 272 14.99 9.79 31.51
N ILE A 273 13.84 9.11 31.48
CA ILE A 273 13.36 8.26 32.59
C ILE A 273 14.37 7.14 32.89
N TYR A 274 14.90 6.47 31.86
CA TYR A 274 15.89 5.41 32.01
C TYR A 274 17.21 5.90 32.63
N GLN A 275 17.73 7.04 32.17
CA GLN A 275 19.00 7.59 32.64
C GLN A 275 18.92 8.20 34.05
N THR A 276 17.78 8.81 34.39
CA THR A 276 17.61 9.51 35.67
C THR A 276 16.99 8.64 36.76
N GLY A 277 16.39 7.51 36.40
CA GLY A 277 15.60 6.70 37.32
C GLY A 277 14.30 7.40 37.77
N ALA A 278 13.89 8.47 37.08
CA ALA A 278 12.66 9.20 37.40
C ALA A 278 11.46 8.25 37.36
N ARG A 279 10.55 8.39 38.32
CA ARG A 279 9.31 7.61 38.37
C ARG A 279 8.16 8.49 37.93
N ASN A 280 7.51 8.11 36.83
CA ASN A 280 6.39 8.86 36.29
C ASN A 280 5.41 7.89 35.62
N ARG A 281 4.59 7.19 36.42
CA ARG A 281 3.66 6.11 36.03
C ARG A 281 4.35 4.84 35.54
N ILE A 282 5.48 5.02 34.87
CA ILE A 282 6.44 4.02 34.42
C ILE A 282 7.83 4.42 34.92
N TYR A 283 8.71 3.43 35.03
CA TYR A 283 10.13 3.61 35.31
C TYR A 283 10.91 2.38 34.85
N PHE A 284 12.22 2.47 34.85
CA PHE A 284 13.10 1.35 34.54
C PHE A 284 13.91 0.98 35.78
N VAL A 285 14.13 -0.33 35.97
CA VAL A 285 15.02 -0.85 37.02
C VAL A 285 16.37 -1.23 36.43
N GLU A 286 17.28 -1.75 37.27
CA GLU A 286 18.56 -2.30 36.83
C GLU A 286 18.35 -3.25 35.63
N GLU A 287 19.29 -3.22 34.68
CA GLU A 287 19.20 -3.92 33.38
C GLU A 287 18.16 -3.38 32.38
N GLY A 288 17.52 -2.24 32.70
CA GLY A 288 16.61 -1.55 31.79
C GLY A 288 15.25 -2.20 31.63
N ALA A 289 14.85 -3.09 32.55
CA ALA A 289 13.52 -3.70 32.55
C ALA A 289 12.43 -2.67 32.91
N LEU A 290 11.33 -2.69 32.16
CA LEU A 290 10.18 -1.82 32.41
C LEU A 290 9.50 -2.21 33.73
N ARG A 291 9.13 -1.20 34.50
CA ARG A 291 8.24 -1.31 35.65
C ARG A 291 7.13 -0.27 35.56
N VAL A 292 5.98 -0.66 36.10
CA VAL A 292 4.78 0.16 36.12
C VAL A 292 4.45 0.49 37.57
N GLU A 293 4.10 1.75 37.86
CA GLU A 293 3.73 2.16 39.21
C GLU A 293 2.49 1.40 39.70
N ASN A 294 2.40 1.20 41.02
CA ASN A 294 1.35 0.37 41.64
C ASN A 294 -0.07 0.79 41.23
N LEU A 295 -0.32 2.09 41.08
CA LEU A 295 -1.61 2.65 40.64
C LEU A 295 -2.06 2.20 39.24
N TYR A 296 -1.14 1.67 38.45
CA TYR A 296 -1.35 1.22 37.07
C TYR A 296 -1.23 -0.30 36.92
N THR A 297 -1.01 -1.06 38.00
CA THR A 297 -0.89 -2.53 37.94
C THR A 297 -2.17 -3.21 37.43
N THR A 298 -3.34 -2.59 37.67
CA THR A 298 -4.64 -3.05 37.18
C THR A 298 -5.05 -2.40 35.85
N SER A 299 -4.12 -1.79 35.12
CA SER A 299 -4.42 -1.18 33.82
C SER A 299 -4.70 -2.24 32.76
N HIS A 300 -5.42 -1.84 31.71
CA HIS A 300 -5.45 -2.59 30.46
C HIS A 300 -4.13 -2.38 29.73
N PHE A 301 -3.43 -3.47 29.42
CA PHE A 301 -2.17 -3.42 28.68
C PHE A 301 -2.41 -3.75 27.21
N LEU A 302 -1.80 -2.94 26.35
CA LEU A 302 -1.72 -3.18 24.92
C LEU A 302 -0.24 -3.16 24.53
N ILE A 303 0.26 -4.21 23.89
CA ILE A 303 1.58 -4.21 23.27
C ILE A 303 1.35 -4.31 21.78
N ASP A 304 1.81 -3.31 21.02
CA ASP A 304 1.67 -3.28 19.56
C ASP A 304 0.20 -3.45 19.09
N ASN A 305 -0.69 -2.74 19.80
CA ASN A 305 -2.15 -2.77 19.63
C ASN A 305 -2.82 -4.14 19.92
N GLN A 306 -2.10 -5.09 20.52
CA GLN A 306 -2.64 -6.38 20.96
C GLN A 306 -2.86 -6.39 22.48
N PRO A 307 -3.98 -6.95 22.98
CA PRO A 307 -4.20 -7.17 24.41
C PRO A 307 -3.04 -7.93 25.05
N SER A 308 -2.58 -7.43 26.19
CA SER A 308 -1.43 -7.98 26.91
C SER A 308 -1.64 -7.91 28.43
N THR A 309 -0.64 -8.34 29.19
CA THR A 309 -0.63 -8.36 30.66
C THR A 309 0.50 -7.51 31.22
N LEU A 310 0.39 -7.13 32.49
CA LEU A 310 1.47 -6.45 33.21
C LEU A 310 2.78 -7.27 33.15
N GLN A 311 2.71 -8.58 33.36
CA GLN A 311 3.89 -9.46 33.34
C GLN A 311 4.59 -9.44 31.98
N GLN A 312 3.84 -9.45 30.87
CA GLN A 312 4.39 -9.34 29.53
C GLN A 312 5.00 -7.96 29.27
N ALA A 313 4.36 -6.88 29.74
CA ALA A 313 4.89 -5.53 29.65
C ALA A 313 6.21 -5.38 30.43
N GLU A 314 6.31 -5.94 31.64
CA GLU A 314 7.50 -5.86 32.50
C GLU A 314 8.67 -6.74 32.06
N GLN A 315 8.45 -7.64 31.09
CA GLN A 315 9.52 -8.37 30.40
C GLN A 315 10.20 -7.51 29.32
N LEU A 316 9.60 -6.39 28.92
CA LEU A 316 10.20 -5.50 27.93
C LEU A 316 11.36 -4.71 28.54
N LYS A 317 12.44 -4.62 27.77
CA LYS A 317 13.60 -3.78 28.07
C LYS A 317 13.50 -2.44 27.35
N PHE A 318 14.18 -1.42 27.87
CA PHE A 318 14.26 -0.09 27.27
C PHE A 318 14.56 -0.15 25.76
N ASP A 319 15.56 -0.94 25.34
CA ASP A 319 15.96 -1.07 23.93
C ASP A 319 14.90 -1.68 23.01
N ASN A 320 13.89 -2.35 23.59
CA ASN A 320 12.79 -2.93 22.84
C ASN A 320 11.58 -1.98 22.76
N ILE A 321 11.53 -0.93 23.58
CA ILE A 321 10.37 -0.05 23.71
C ILE A 321 10.59 1.21 22.92
N ARG A 322 9.67 1.47 21.99
CA ARG A 322 9.68 2.66 21.15
C ARG A 322 8.93 3.83 21.76
N THR A 323 7.73 3.58 22.28
CA THR A 323 6.84 4.61 22.85
C THR A 323 5.88 3.97 23.84
N ILE A 324 5.51 4.72 24.89
CA ILE A 324 4.46 4.31 25.82
C ILE A 324 3.37 5.40 25.88
N GLY A 325 2.13 5.02 25.64
CA GLY A 325 0.95 5.85 25.85
C GLY A 325 0.18 5.42 27.09
N CYS A 326 -0.05 6.34 28.02
CA CYS A 326 -0.87 6.10 29.22
C CYS A 326 -2.15 6.93 29.13
N SER A 327 -3.32 6.31 29.32
CA SER A 327 -4.61 7.01 29.38
C SER A 327 -5.40 6.68 30.65
N VAL A 328 -6.10 7.66 31.21
CA VAL A 328 -6.90 7.54 32.43
C VAL A 328 -8.30 8.12 32.22
N VAL A 329 -9.33 7.30 32.40
CA VAL A 329 -10.74 7.68 32.25
C VAL A 329 -11.48 7.32 33.52
N TYR A 330 -12.28 8.23 34.08
CA TYR A 330 -13.10 7.92 35.24
C TYR A 330 -14.24 6.97 34.86
N THR A 331 -14.59 6.04 35.76
CA THR A 331 -15.66 5.06 35.50
C THR A 331 -17.06 5.66 35.65
N ASP A 332 -17.16 6.78 36.38
CA ASP A 332 -18.41 7.47 36.66
C ASP A 332 -18.17 8.97 36.93
N SER A 333 -19.26 9.72 37.12
CA SER A 333 -19.23 11.16 37.41
C SER A 333 -18.71 11.51 38.80
N THR A 334 -18.63 10.55 39.73
CA THR A 334 -18.06 10.77 41.08
C THR A 334 -16.55 10.90 41.05
N ARG A 335 -15.91 10.37 39.98
CA ARG A 335 -14.46 10.39 39.74
C ARG A 335 -13.65 9.68 40.82
N GLN A 336 -14.28 8.79 41.59
CA GLN A 336 -13.62 8.04 42.66
C GLN A 336 -12.87 6.79 42.12
N SER A 337 -13.33 6.24 41.01
CA SER A 337 -12.65 5.14 40.30
C SER A 337 -12.31 5.52 38.86
N ALA A 338 -11.21 4.94 38.36
CA ALA A 338 -10.72 5.21 37.02
C ALA A 338 -10.23 3.93 36.34
N GLN A 339 -10.59 3.79 35.07
CA GLN A 339 -10.02 2.83 34.14
C GLN A 339 -8.73 3.41 33.55
N ARG A 340 -7.67 2.61 33.56
CA ARG A 340 -6.36 2.99 33.04
C ARG A 340 -5.98 2.07 31.89
N THR A 341 -5.31 2.63 30.89
CA THR A 341 -4.76 1.88 29.77
C THR A 341 -3.31 2.28 29.58
N ILE A 342 -2.44 1.29 29.42
CA ILE A 342 -1.05 1.45 29.03
C ILE A 342 -0.88 0.76 27.69
N ALA A 343 -0.48 1.52 26.68
CA ALA A 343 -0.10 0.99 25.38
C ALA A 343 1.39 1.17 25.15
N ILE A 344 2.04 0.09 24.76
CA ILE A 344 3.47 0.01 24.52
C ILE A 344 3.66 -0.33 23.06
N ILE A 345 4.44 0.48 22.35
CA ILE A 345 4.85 0.22 20.97
C ILE A 345 6.30 -0.23 21.03
N THR A 346 6.62 -1.37 20.43
CA THR A 346 7.97 -1.93 20.40
C THR A 346 8.72 -1.56 19.12
N HIS A 347 10.04 -1.74 19.13
CA HIS A 347 10.86 -1.58 17.92
C HIS A 347 10.64 -2.70 16.89
N ASN A 348 10.11 -3.85 17.32
CA ASN A 348 9.90 -5.03 16.47
C ASN A 348 8.56 -5.02 15.76
N TYR A 349 7.70 -4.01 16.00
CA TYR A 349 6.46 -3.86 15.25
C TYR A 349 6.78 -3.59 13.78
N SER A 350 6.72 -4.65 13.01
CA SER A 350 6.68 -4.64 11.56
C SER A 350 5.25 -4.96 11.17
N HIS A 351 4.72 -4.27 10.15
CA HIS A 351 3.40 -4.55 9.57
C HIS A 351 3.44 -5.92 8.85
N GLU A 352 3.63 -7.01 9.58
CA GLU A 352 3.19 -8.31 9.14
C GLU A 352 1.66 -8.31 9.31
N ASN A 353 0.97 -8.11 8.19
CA ASN A 353 -0.49 -8.25 8.14
C ASN A 353 -0.86 -9.59 8.80
N PRO A 354 -1.77 -9.61 9.78
CA PRO A 354 -2.43 -10.86 10.14
C PRO A 354 -3.27 -11.28 8.93
N HIS A 355 -2.82 -12.34 8.26
CA HIS A 355 -3.54 -13.01 7.17
C HIS A 355 -4.87 -13.59 7.65
#